data_AF-A0A838MXR6-F1
#
_entry.id   AF-A0A838MXR6-F1
#
_cell.length_a   1.000
_cell.length_b   1.000
_cell.length_c   1.000
_cell.angle_alpha   90.00
_cell.angle_beta   90.00
_cell.angle_gamma   90.00
#
_symmetry.space_group_name_H-M   'P 1'
#
loop_
_entity.id
_entity.type
_entity.pdbx_description
1 polymer ?
#
loop_
_entity_poly.entity_id
_entity_poly.type
_entity_poly.pdbx_seq_one_letter_code
_entity_poly.pdbx_strand_id
1 'polypeptide(L)'
;ADAELLLARKEQEFTEALRLATGVMVDVLADAETVAPGESFNVTARVFFPEESPVEIKNIRLRAPGGWQVRDAATQTTGADTGPPTQHEVARRATQFHVTVPADARLTQPYWLRQPREGFLFKPMTDAPRGEPFAPALIHAEVELSVGDTPLLLTAPIEYRTLDPARGELRRELNVVPALSVAIDPSLVIVPTQARRQPQRVVVRLSNNSQGPLSGRVRLRMPPNAANYVWQAQPADAPFALQNKGERAAFTFDVSVAAPRAEGNGNRLRVADSFLLGAEAVTADGRKFDRTQRVIAYPHIQTHRLYTAAEAIVKVFDLKVATVRVGYVMGSGDEAPEAIRRMGLQATLLDENDLSIGDLSSRFDTIVVGVRASQTRPDFVANNGRLLDFVRRGGALIVQYQRPDYAERGLPPLPAKMQEPGGIARVTDESAPVRVLQPTHPAFNFPNKITNEDWQGWVQERNLYNFITFDPAYVTLLESHDANEPANNGGEVYLRLGRGHYVYTSYAWFRQLPAGVPGAYRLFANLLSLPKANQSNVPAKRRWRFRRVL
;
A
#
# COMPACT_ATOMS: atom_id res chain seq x y z
N ALA A 1 25.73 2.10 -36.91
CA ALA A 1 24.54 2.00 -36.04
C ALA A 1 23.82 0.65 -36.23
N ASP A 2 23.01 0.44 -37.27
CA ASP A 2 22.21 -0.80 -37.39
C ASP A 2 23.08 -2.05 -37.62
N ALA A 3 24.10 -1.97 -38.48
CA ALA A 3 25.02 -3.08 -38.71
C ALA A 3 25.85 -3.42 -37.46
N GLU A 4 26.29 -2.42 -36.69
CA GLU A 4 27.03 -2.60 -35.43
C GLU A 4 26.14 -3.26 -34.36
N LEU A 5 24.87 -2.86 -34.26
CA LEU A 5 23.90 -3.48 -33.37
C LEU A 5 23.69 -4.96 -33.72
N LEU A 6 23.53 -5.27 -35.01
CA LEU A 6 23.36 -6.65 -35.48
C LEU A 6 24.61 -7.50 -35.24
N LEU A 7 25.81 -6.94 -35.48
CA LEU A 7 27.08 -7.61 -35.20
C LEU A 7 27.27 -7.88 -33.71
N ALA A 8 27.03 -6.88 -32.85
CA ALA A 8 27.11 -7.04 -31.40
C ALA A 8 26.15 -8.13 -30.89
N ARG A 9 24.93 -8.19 -31.45
CA ARG A 9 23.99 -9.26 -31.15
C ARG A 9 24.49 -10.63 -31.61
N LYS A 10 25.07 -10.72 -32.81
CA LYS A 10 25.63 -11.98 -33.33
C LYS A 10 26.82 -12.47 -32.50
N GLU A 11 27.67 -11.57 -32.06
CA GLU A 11 28.79 -11.87 -31.16
C GLU A 11 28.31 -12.45 -29.82
N GLN A 12 27.26 -11.87 -29.23
CA GLN A 12 26.62 -12.43 -28.03
C GLN A 12 26.02 -13.82 -28.28
N GLU A 13 25.31 -14.01 -29.40
CA GLU A 13 24.73 -15.30 -29.78
C GLU A 13 25.82 -16.39 -29.97
N PHE A 14 26.96 -16.06 -30.59
CA PHE A 14 28.08 -16.99 -30.74
C PHE A 14 28.82 -17.26 -29.44
N THR A 15 28.99 -16.25 -28.59
CA THR A 15 29.59 -16.40 -27.26
C THR A 15 28.75 -17.36 -26.41
N GLU A 16 27.43 -17.20 -26.42
CA GLU A 16 26.52 -18.08 -25.69
C GLU A 16 26.52 -19.50 -26.27
N ALA A 17 26.52 -19.65 -27.59
CA ALA A 17 26.62 -20.96 -28.23
C ALA A 17 27.92 -21.70 -27.86
N LEU A 18 29.06 -21.00 -27.85
CA LEU A 18 30.35 -21.56 -27.42
C LEU A 18 30.34 -21.94 -25.94
N ARG A 19 29.78 -21.09 -25.07
CA ARG A 19 29.61 -21.38 -23.63
C ARG A 19 28.81 -22.66 -23.41
N LEU A 20 27.68 -22.81 -24.10
CA LEU A 20 26.81 -23.98 -24.00
C LEU A 20 27.49 -25.23 -24.56
N ALA A 21 28.15 -25.14 -25.71
CA ALA A 21 28.84 -26.27 -26.35
C ALA A 21 30.02 -26.80 -25.52
N THR A 22 30.71 -25.92 -24.80
CA THR A 22 31.85 -26.27 -23.93
C THR A 22 31.44 -26.68 -22.51
N GLY A 23 30.15 -26.60 -22.19
CA GLY A 23 29.62 -26.89 -20.85
C GLY A 23 30.09 -25.92 -19.78
N VAL A 24 30.51 -24.69 -20.15
CA VAL A 24 31.00 -23.71 -19.18
C VAL A 24 29.84 -23.13 -18.38
N MET A 25 29.92 -23.29 -17.06
CA MET A 25 29.01 -22.68 -16.10
C MET A 25 29.79 -21.77 -15.15
N VAL A 26 29.32 -20.53 -15.00
CA VAL A 26 29.88 -19.55 -14.07
C VAL A 26 28.87 -19.33 -12.96
N ASP A 27 29.28 -19.57 -11.72
CA ASP A 27 28.44 -19.40 -10.52
C ASP A 27 29.09 -18.38 -9.60
N VAL A 28 28.42 -17.25 -9.36
CA VAL A 28 28.98 -16.11 -8.61
C VAL A 28 28.11 -15.84 -7.39
N LEU A 29 28.56 -16.32 -6.24
CA LEU A 29 27.76 -16.31 -5.03
C LEU A 29 28.28 -15.31 -4.01
N ALA A 30 27.41 -14.40 -3.58
CA ALA A 30 27.60 -13.56 -2.40
C ALA A 30 27.15 -14.31 -1.14
N ASP A 31 27.82 -14.05 -0.01
CA ASP A 31 27.42 -14.58 1.31
C ASP A 31 26.27 -13.81 1.98
N ALA A 32 25.79 -12.74 1.34
CA ALA A 32 24.67 -11.93 1.82
C ALA A 32 23.73 -11.49 0.69
N GLU A 33 22.42 -11.57 0.92
CA GLU A 33 21.40 -10.96 0.05
C GLU A 33 21.40 -9.44 0.15
N THR A 34 21.65 -8.92 1.35
CA THR A 34 21.59 -7.48 1.62
C THR A 34 22.81 -7.00 2.38
N VAL A 35 23.25 -5.80 2.05
CA VAL A 35 24.39 -5.12 2.67
C VAL A 35 24.04 -3.64 2.92
N ALA A 36 24.50 -3.06 4.02
CA ALA A 36 24.34 -1.64 4.28
C ALA A 36 25.54 -0.82 3.77
N PRO A 37 25.35 0.48 3.44
CA PRO A 37 26.47 1.36 3.14
C PRO A 37 27.55 1.34 4.24
N GLY A 38 28.81 1.21 3.84
CA GLY A 38 29.96 1.09 4.75
C GLY A 38 30.28 -0.34 5.22
N GLU A 39 29.45 -1.33 4.91
CA GLU A 39 29.71 -2.73 5.25
C GLU A 39 30.48 -3.48 4.17
N SER A 40 30.94 -4.69 4.52
CA SER A 40 31.61 -5.59 3.60
C SER A 40 30.92 -6.96 3.55
N PHE A 41 31.17 -7.68 2.46
CA PHE A 41 30.66 -9.04 2.23
C PHE A 41 31.64 -9.80 1.33
N ASN A 42 31.50 -11.12 1.26
CA ASN A 42 32.36 -11.95 0.44
C ASN A 42 31.62 -12.47 -0.79
N VAL A 43 32.36 -12.61 -1.88
CA VAL A 43 31.87 -13.17 -3.14
C VAL A 43 32.79 -14.30 -3.57
N THR A 44 32.22 -15.42 -3.97
CA THR A 44 32.96 -16.54 -4.56
C THR A 44 32.50 -16.73 -6.00
N ALA A 45 33.41 -16.55 -6.94
CA ALA A 45 33.19 -16.87 -8.35
C ALA A 45 33.78 -18.26 -8.65
N ARG A 46 32.92 -19.20 -9.08
CA ARG A 46 33.28 -20.56 -9.46
C ARG A 46 33.02 -20.77 -10.94
N VAL A 47 33.94 -21.45 -11.60
CA VAL A 47 33.81 -21.82 -13.02
C VAL A 47 33.90 -23.33 -13.14
N PHE A 48 32.92 -23.91 -13.81
CA PHE A 48 32.78 -25.35 -14.04
C PHE A 48 32.78 -25.63 -15.54
N PHE A 49 33.43 -26.72 -15.94
CA PHE A 49 33.34 -27.29 -17.29
C PHE A 49 33.86 -28.73 -17.27
N PRO A 50 33.47 -29.57 -18.25
CA PRO A 50 33.94 -30.95 -18.39
C PRO A 50 35.48 -31.04 -18.45
N GLU A 51 36.06 -32.13 -17.96
CA GLU A 51 37.52 -32.31 -17.92
C GLU A 51 38.19 -32.21 -19.29
N GLU A 52 37.56 -32.80 -20.29
CA GLU A 52 38.07 -32.88 -21.66
C GLU A 52 37.79 -31.61 -22.47
N SER A 53 37.21 -30.57 -21.84
CA SER A 53 36.87 -29.32 -22.51
C SER A 53 38.13 -28.51 -22.85
N PRO A 54 38.25 -27.93 -24.06
CA PRO A 54 39.41 -27.13 -24.47
C PRO A 54 39.41 -25.71 -23.85
N VAL A 55 38.84 -25.58 -22.65
CA VAL A 55 38.63 -24.30 -21.95
C VAL A 55 39.83 -23.99 -21.07
N GLU A 56 40.38 -22.80 -21.21
CA GLU A 56 41.41 -22.28 -20.31
C GLU A 56 40.94 -20.96 -19.68
N ILE A 57 40.90 -20.89 -18.34
CA ILE A 57 40.54 -19.67 -17.62
C ILE A 57 41.79 -18.79 -17.50
N LYS A 58 41.72 -17.58 -18.07
CA LYS A 58 42.81 -16.59 -18.00
C LYS A 58 42.67 -15.72 -16.75
N ASN A 59 41.47 -15.20 -16.48
CA ASN A 59 41.24 -14.29 -15.38
C ASN A 59 39.78 -14.31 -14.89
N ILE A 60 39.57 -13.97 -13.62
CA ILE A 60 38.26 -13.71 -13.04
C ILE A 60 38.37 -12.42 -12.24
N ARG A 61 37.55 -11.42 -12.57
CA ARG A 61 37.48 -10.15 -11.84
C ARG A 61 36.04 -9.75 -11.55
N LEU A 62 35.80 -9.00 -10.48
CA LEU A 62 34.49 -8.39 -10.25
C LEU A 62 34.46 -6.95 -10.76
N ARG A 63 33.40 -6.63 -11.50
CA ARG A 63 33.02 -5.26 -11.82
C ARG A 63 31.99 -4.80 -10.82
N ALA A 64 32.36 -3.83 -10.00
CA ALA A 64 31.47 -3.16 -9.05
C ALA A 64 31.29 -1.68 -9.43
N PRO A 65 30.25 -1.00 -8.91
CA PRO A 65 30.03 0.42 -9.15
C PRO A 65 31.20 1.29 -8.63
N GLY A 66 31.32 2.51 -9.14
CA GLY A 66 32.35 3.46 -8.69
C GLY A 66 32.33 3.67 -7.17
N GLY A 67 33.51 3.68 -6.55
CA GLY A 67 33.70 3.85 -5.10
C GLY A 67 33.68 2.55 -4.29
N TRP A 68 33.28 1.42 -4.87
CA TRP A 68 33.34 0.12 -4.21
C TRP A 68 34.77 -0.42 -4.22
N GLN A 69 35.21 -0.98 -3.10
CA GLN A 69 36.53 -1.62 -3.02
C GLN A 69 36.36 -3.13 -3.19
N VAL A 70 37.01 -3.69 -4.20
CA VAL A 70 37.11 -5.13 -4.43
C VAL A 70 38.55 -5.53 -4.17
N ARG A 71 38.76 -6.50 -3.27
CA ARG A 71 40.08 -7.10 -3.00
C ARG A 71 40.03 -8.59 -3.23
N ASP A 72 41.05 -9.13 -3.86
CA ASP A 72 41.22 -10.57 -3.98
C ASP A 72 41.57 -11.14 -2.60
N ALA A 73 40.79 -12.10 -2.13
CA ALA A 73 40.98 -12.73 -0.83
C ALA A 73 41.80 -14.03 -0.95
N ALA A 74 41.48 -14.86 -1.95
CA ALA A 74 42.22 -16.07 -2.28
C ALA A 74 41.77 -16.62 -3.65
N THR A 75 42.71 -17.21 -4.39
CA THR A 75 42.40 -17.93 -5.64
C THR A 75 42.83 -19.37 -5.52
N GLN A 76 41.89 -20.30 -5.71
CA GLN A 76 42.15 -21.73 -5.70
C GLN A 76 41.94 -22.31 -7.11
N THR A 77 42.98 -22.92 -7.66
CA THR A 77 42.91 -23.86 -8.77
C THR A 77 42.76 -25.25 -8.18
N THR A 78 41.53 -25.77 -8.13
CA THR A 78 41.24 -27.12 -7.67
C THR A 78 41.17 -28.08 -8.86
N GLY A 79 42.08 -29.06 -8.88
CA GLY A 79 41.93 -30.32 -9.60
C GLY A 79 41.73 -31.51 -8.67
N ALA A 80 41.57 -31.28 -7.36
CA ALA A 80 41.39 -32.33 -6.37
C ALA A 80 40.52 -31.88 -5.19
N ASP A 81 39.77 -32.84 -4.69
CA ASP A 81 38.71 -32.81 -3.68
C ASP A 81 39.14 -32.13 -2.36
N THR A 82 38.48 -31.02 -1.99
CA THR A 82 38.62 -30.39 -0.67
C THR A 82 37.29 -30.23 0.06
N GLY A 83 36.21 -30.83 -0.47
CA GLY A 83 34.91 -30.86 0.18
C GLY A 83 34.73 -32.09 1.08
N PRO A 84 33.82 -32.06 2.07
CA PRO A 84 33.35 -33.29 2.69
C PRO A 84 32.78 -34.23 1.59
N PRO A 85 32.84 -35.57 1.78
CA PRO A 85 32.57 -36.60 0.75
C PRO A 85 31.14 -36.63 0.16
N THR A 86 30.35 -35.61 0.44
CA THR A 86 28.97 -35.40 -0.02
C THR A 86 28.84 -34.25 -1.03
N GLN A 87 29.92 -33.56 -1.42
CA GLN A 87 29.88 -32.49 -2.43
C GLN A 87 30.41 -33.01 -3.78
N HIS A 88 29.51 -33.25 -4.74
CA HIS A 88 29.85 -33.70 -6.10
C HIS A 88 30.20 -32.56 -7.07
N GLU A 89 30.18 -31.29 -6.62
CA GLU A 89 30.43 -30.12 -7.46
C GLU A 89 31.86 -29.58 -7.28
N VAL A 90 32.79 -30.05 -8.11
CA VAL A 90 34.18 -29.56 -8.11
C VAL A 90 34.34 -28.47 -9.18
N ALA A 91 34.57 -27.23 -8.75
CA ALA A 91 34.89 -26.13 -9.65
C ALA A 91 36.32 -26.29 -10.20
N ARG A 92 36.52 -25.99 -11.48
CA ARG A 92 37.85 -25.96 -12.12
C ARG A 92 38.66 -24.74 -11.66
N ARG A 93 37.97 -23.66 -11.30
CA ARG A 93 38.54 -22.46 -10.67
C ARG A 93 37.55 -21.88 -9.67
N ALA A 94 38.06 -21.48 -8.52
CA ALA A 94 37.33 -20.68 -7.56
C ALA A 94 38.16 -19.47 -7.14
N THR A 95 37.60 -18.26 -7.29
CA THR A 95 38.21 -17.02 -6.81
C THR A 95 37.31 -16.37 -5.78
N GLN A 96 37.86 -16.03 -4.63
CA GLN A 96 37.18 -15.33 -3.55
C GLN A 96 37.56 -13.86 -3.54
N PHE A 97 36.55 -13.01 -3.39
CA PHE A 97 36.69 -11.56 -3.31
C PHE A 97 36.09 -11.06 -2.01
N HIS A 98 36.75 -10.08 -1.41
CA HIS A 98 36.21 -9.27 -0.34
C HIS A 98 35.78 -7.91 -0.89
N VAL A 99 34.50 -7.58 -0.73
CA VAL A 99 33.91 -6.36 -1.30
C VAL A 99 33.47 -5.44 -0.17
N THR A 100 33.90 -4.17 -0.20
CA THR A 100 33.50 -3.12 0.73
C THR A 100 32.63 -2.08 0.02
N VAL A 101 31.44 -1.85 0.57
CA VAL A 101 30.44 -0.90 0.09
C VAL A 101 30.80 0.50 0.59
N PRO A 102 30.83 1.54 -0.26
CA PRO A 102 31.12 2.90 0.21
C PRO A 102 29.99 3.41 1.14
N ALA A 103 30.34 4.30 2.07
CA ALA A 103 29.41 4.79 3.10
C ALA A 103 28.23 5.62 2.52
N ASP A 104 28.40 6.16 1.31
CA ASP A 104 27.41 6.91 0.54
C ASP A 104 26.77 6.08 -0.59
N ALA A 105 26.93 4.75 -0.57
CA ALA A 105 26.35 3.87 -1.57
C ALA A 105 24.84 4.10 -1.70
N ARG A 106 24.38 4.23 -2.94
CA ARG A 106 22.95 4.38 -3.24
C ARG A 106 22.22 3.09 -2.89
N LEU A 107 21.06 3.25 -2.25
CA LEU A 107 20.18 2.12 -1.96
C LEU A 107 19.63 1.49 -3.24
N THR A 108 19.54 0.17 -3.27
CA THR A 108 18.96 -0.58 -4.38
C THR A 108 17.44 -0.51 -4.32
N GLN A 109 16.85 0.08 -5.34
CA GLN A 109 15.40 0.16 -5.54
C GLN A 109 15.09 0.35 -7.03
N PRO A 110 13.84 0.09 -7.47
CA PRO A 110 13.43 0.35 -8.84
C PRO A 110 13.76 1.78 -9.25
N TYR A 111 14.48 1.95 -10.36
CA TYR A 111 15.10 3.23 -10.69
C TYR A 111 14.06 4.35 -10.88
N TRP A 112 12.89 4.05 -11.43
CA TRP A 112 11.78 4.99 -11.63
C TRP A 112 11.05 5.41 -10.34
N LEU A 113 11.41 4.82 -9.19
CA LEU A 113 10.91 5.20 -7.86
C LEU A 113 11.95 5.95 -7.03
N ARG A 114 13.13 6.25 -7.61
CA ARG A 114 14.17 7.04 -6.92
C ARG A 114 13.75 8.49 -6.67
N GLN A 115 12.85 9.00 -7.49
CA GLN A 115 12.27 10.32 -7.32
C GLN A 115 10.77 10.20 -7.03
N PRO A 116 10.20 11.09 -6.19
CA PRO A 116 8.76 11.21 -6.06
C PRO A 116 8.09 11.46 -7.41
N ARG A 117 6.94 10.83 -7.62
CA ARG A 117 6.10 11.04 -8.80
C ARG A 117 5.61 12.49 -8.89
N GLU A 118 5.27 12.91 -10.09
CA GLU A 118 4.53 14.13 -10.35
C GLU A 118 3.11 13.75 -10.80
N GLY A 119 2.13 13.90 -9.91
CA GLY A 119 0.81 13.31 -10.10
C GLY A 119 0.90 11.80 -10.34
N PHE A 120 0.42 11.35 -11.50
CA PHE A 120 0.43 9.95 -11.91
C PHE A 120 1.67 9.55 -12.75
N LEU A 121 2.61 10.46 -12.96
CA LEU A 121 3.78 10.25 -13.84
C LEU A 121 5.07 10.06 -13.03
N PHE A 122 5.94 9.18 -13.53
CA PHE A 122 7.32 9.07 -13.04
C PHE A 122 8.18 10.19 -13.60
N LYS A 123 9.12 10.69 -12.80
CA LYS A 123 10.08 11.68 -13.28
C LYS A 123 11.15 11.00 -14.14
N PRO A 124 11.45 11.52 -15.36
CA PRO A 124 12.55 11.02 -16.16
C PRO A 124 13.87 11.13 -15.41
N MET A 125 14.74 10.14 -15.57
CA MET A 125 16.08 10.14 -14.99
C MET A 125 17.13 10.02 -16.09
N THR A 126 18.21 10.79 -15.98
CA THR A 126 19.31 10.79 -16.96
C THR A 126 20.17 9.52 -16.88
N ASP A 127 20.29 8.93 -15.71
CA ASP A 127 21.04 7.70 -15.41
C ASP A 127 20.14 6.44 -15.38
N ALA A 128 18.92 6.50 -15.91
CA ALA A 128 18.04 5.34 -15.99
C ALA A 128 18.47 4.42 -17.15
N PRO A 129 18.47 3.09 -16.94
CA PRO A 129 18.62 2.13 -18.02
C PRO A 129 17.37 2.20 -18.91
N ARG A 130 17.51 2.77 -20.10
CA ARG A 130 16.37 3.02 -20.99
C ARG A 130 15.83 1.70 -21.53
N GLY A 131 14.52 1.51 -21.41
CA GLY A 131 13.81 0.33 -21.93
C GLY A 131 13.88 -0.90 -21.02
N GLU A 132 14.66 -0.87 -19.95
CA GLU A 132 14.77 -2.00 -19.03
C GLU A 132 13.67 -1.97 -17.97
N PRO A 133 13.07 -3.12 -17.64
CA PRO A 133 12.07 -3.18 -16.59
C PRO A 133 12.66 -2.99 -15.20
N PHE A 134 13.97 -3.18 -14.97
CA PHE A 134 14.69 -2.94 -13.72
C PHE A 134 16.13 -2.49 -14.00
N ALA A 135 16.87 -2.06 -12.97
CA ALA A 135 18.29 -1.83 -13.15
C ALA A 135 19.04 -3.17 -13.30
N PRO A 136 20.10 -3.25 -14.12
CA PRO A 136 21.00 -4.40 -14.14
C PRO A 136 21.57 -4.69 -12.75
N ALA A 137 22.07 -5.91 -12.53
CA ALA A 137 22.70 -6.28 -11.27
C ALA A 137 23.85 -5.31 -10.93
N LEU A 138 24.04 -5.04 -9.64
CA LEU A 138 25.03 -4.05 -9.19
C LEU A 138 26.46 -4.47 -9.50
N ILE A 139 26.72 -5.77 -9.41
CA ILE A 139 28.04 -6.36 -9.54
C ILE A 139 27.93 -7.56 -10.46
N HIS A 140 28.92 -7.69 -11.35
CA HIS A 140 29.08 -8.84 -12.21
C HIS A 140 30.51 -9.37 -12.11
N ALA A 141 30.69 -10.69 -12.19
CA ALA A 141 31.98 -11.26 -12.51
C ALA A 141 32.21 -11.18 -14.03
N GLU A 142 33.42 -10.83 -14.41
CA GLU A 142 33.97 -10.95 -15.74
C GLU A 142 34.97 -12.11 -15.72
N VAL A 143 34.67 -13.17 -16.47
CA VAL A 143 35.52 -14.36 -16.63
C VAL A 143 36.13 -14.30 -18.03
N GLU A 144 37.42 -14.00 -18.08
CA GLU A 144 38.21 -14.05 -19.31
C GLU A 144 38.72 -15.49 -19.45
N LEU A 145 38.30 -16.16 -20.53
CA LEU A 145 38.71 -17.53 -20.84
C LEU A 145 38.97 -17.69 -22.35
N SER A 146 39.55 -18.80 -22.75
CA SER A 146 39.66 -19.18 -24.16
C SER A 146 39.10 -20.57 -24.41
N VAL A 147 38.52 -20.77 -25.60
CA VAL A 147 38.09 -22.07 -26.12
C VAL A 147 38.95 -22.38 -27.32
N GLY A 148 39.94 -23.27 -27.15
CA GLY A 148 41.07 -23.32 -28.09
C GLY A 148 41.73 -21.95 -28.18
N ASP A 149 41.87 -21.42 -29.41
CA ASP A 149 42.48 -20.11 -29.66
C ASP A 149 41.49 -18.92 -29.63
N THR A 150 40.19 -19.18 -29.37
CA THR A 150 39.16 -18.13 -29.39
C THR A 150 38.99 -17.55 -27.99
N PRO A 151 39.30 -16.25 -27.76
CA PRO A 151 39.05 -15.60 -26.47
C PRO A 151 37.56 -15.35 -26.28
N LEU A 152 37.07 -15.56 -25.06
CA LEU A 152 35.71 -15.27 -24.64
C LEU A 152 35.71 -14.48 -23.33
N LEU A 153 34.80 -13.52 -23.23
CA LEU A 153 34.49 -12.80 -22.00
C LEU A 153 33.08 -13.18 -21.57
N LEU A 154 32.97 -13.98 -20.51
CA LEU A 154 31.67 -14.30 -19.91
C LEU A 154 31.38 -13.34 -18.77
N THR A 155 30.12 -12.91 -18.68
CA THR A 155 29.62 -12.09 -17.58
C THR A 155 28.55 -12.84 -16.81
N ALA A 156 28.63 -12.79 -15.48
CA ALA A 156 27.63 -13.39 -14.59
C ALA A 156 27.33 -12.45 -13.43
N PRO A 157 26.05 -12.16 -13.12
CA PRO A 157 25.69 -11.32 -11.97
C PRO A 157 26.05 -12.03 -10.67
N ILE A 158 26.32 -11.25 -9.61
CA ILE A 158 26.41 -11.84 -8.27
C ILE A 158 25.01 -12.18 -7.76
N GLU A 159 24.89 -13.34 -7.12
CA GLU A 159 23.64 -13.81 -6.54
C GLU A 159 23.87 -14.30 -5.11
N TYR A 160 22.87 -14.15 -4.26
CA TYR A 160 22.79 -14.82 -2.97
C TYR A 160 21.93 -16.07 -3.13
N ARG A 161 22.47 -17.21 -2.71
CA ARG A 161 21.81 -18.50 -2.76
C ARG A 161 21.21 -18.86 -1.41
N THR A 162 19.93 -19.21 -1.39
CA THR A 162 19.24 -19.71 -0.19
C THR A 162 18.37 -20.92 -0.52
N LEU A 163 18.11 -21.76 0.48
CA LEU A 163 17.28 -22.95 0.35
C LEU A 163 15.90 -22.70 0.94
N ASP A 164 14.87 -22.88 0.12
CA ASP A 164 13.48 -22.87 0.51
C ASP A 164 12.97 -24.32 0.61
N PRO A 165 12.41 -24.76 1.75
CA PRO A 165 11.99 -26.14 1.93
C PRO A 165 10.94 -26.64 0.91
N ALA A 166 10.15 -25.74 0.34
CA ALA A 166 9.10 -26.09 -0.62
C ALA A 166 9.55 -25.91 -2.07
N ARG A 167 10.47 -24.97 -2.34
CA ARG A 167 10.86 -24.57 -3.70
C ARG A 167 12.27 -24.97 -4.10
N GLY A 168 13.08 -25.47 -3.17
CA GLY A 168 14.48 -25.80 -3.39
C GLY A 168 15.37 -24.56 -3.41
N GLU A 169 16.32 -24.51 -4.33
CA GLU A 169 17.28 -23.41 -4.45
C GLU A 169 16.60 -22.13 -4.95
N LEU A 170 16.82 -21.04 -4.23
CA LEU A 170 16.45 -19.69 -4.64
C LEU A 170 17.69 -18.83 -4.78
N ARG A 171 17.73 -18.05 -5.86
CA ARG A 171 18.78 -17.08 -6.14
C ARG A 171 18.23 -15.67 -6.13
N ARG A 172 18.90 -14.79 -5.40
CA ARG A 172 18.50 -13.39 -5.18
C ARG A 172 19.63 -12.45 -5.54
N GLU A 173 19.31 -11.33 -6.16
CA GLU A 173 20.30 -10.28 -6.40
C GLU A 173 20.76 -9.63 -5.09
N LEU A 174 22.02 -9.20 -5.03
CA LEU A 174 22.51 -8.36 -3.94
C LEU A 174 21.77 -7.01 -3.93
N ASN A 175 21.30 -6.58 -2.76
CA ASN A 175 20.68 -5.27 -2.59
C ASN A 175 21.40 -4.45 -1.51
N VAL A 176 21.70 -3.18 -1.82
CA VAL A 176 22.13 -2.19 -0.83
C VAL A 176 20.89 -1.65 -0.11
N VAL A 177 20.84 -1.81 1.20
CA VAL A 177 19.70 -1.45 2.06
C VAL A 177 20.14 -0.47 3.15
N PRO A 178 19.27 0.39 3.70
CA PRO A 178 19.67 1.26 4.80
C PRO A 178 20.01 0.40 6.01
N ALA A 179 21.07 0.73 6.76
CA ALA A 179 21.47 -0.01 7.96
C ALA A 179 20.32 -0.13 8.97
N LEU A 180 19.47 0.89 9.05
CA LEU A 180 18.27 0.90 9.89
C LEU A 180 17.06 1.39 9.08
N SER A 181 15.97 0.63 9.11
CA SER A 181 14.67 1.05 8.58
C SER A 181 13.79 1.61 9.68
N VAL A 182 13.12 2.73 9.43
CA VAL A 182 12.19 3.41 10.34
C VAL A 182 10.80 3.43 9.71
N ALA A 183 9.81 2.85 10.37
CA ALA A 183 8.42 2.86 9.92
C ALA A 183 7.53 3.55 10.96
N ILE A 184 6.57 4.34 10.50
CA ILE A 184 5.57 5.01 11.35
C ILE A 184 4.18 4.43 11.08
N ASP A 185 3.40 4.24 12.13
CA ASP A 185 2.07 3.63 12.07
C ASP A 185 1.15 4.31 13.10
N PRO A 186 -0.04 4.79 12.73
CA PRO A 186 -0.62 4.76 11.38
C PRO A 186 0.03 5.80 10.43
N SER A 187 -0.11 5.58 9.12
CA SER A 187 0.31 6.53 8.07
C SER A 187 -0.64 7.73 7.90
N LEU A 188 -1.84 7.65 8.48
CA LEU A 188 -2.82 8.73 8.52
C LEU A 188 -3.42 8.83 9.92
N VAL A 189 -3.39 10.04 10.48
CA VAL A 189 -4.00 10.40 11.76
C VAL A 189 -5.07 11.46 11.50
N ILE A 190 -6.28 11.22 12.03
CA ILE A 190 -7.38 12.19 11.99
C ILE A 190 -7.55 12.78 13.38
N VAL A 191 -7.51 14.09 13.47
CA VAL A 191 -7.73 14.82 14.73
C VAL A 191 -9.02 15.64 14.61
N PRO A 192 -10.12 15.19 15.24
CA PRO A 192 -11.34 15.97 15.33
C PRO A 192 -11.14 17.21 16.23
N THR A 193 -11.45 18.40 15.73
CA THR A 193 -11.30 19.66 16.50
C THR A 193 -12.30 19.81 17.64
N GLN A 194 -13.41 19.07 17.61
CA GLN A 194 -14.50 19.17 18.60
C GLN A 194 -14.49 18.06 19.64
N ALA A 195 -13.63 17.06 19.48
CA ALA A 195 -13.38 16.10 20.54
C ALA A 195 -12.58 16.77 21.66
N ARG A 196 -12.76 16.31 22.91
CA ARG A 196 -11.78 16.62 23.97
C ARG A 196 -10.40 16.24 23.45
N ARG A 197 -9.36 16.99 23.83
CA ARG A 197 -7.96 16.70 23.44
C ARG A 197 -7.67 15.22 23.71
N GLN A 198 -7.61 14.42 22.65
CA GLN A 198 -7.40 12.98 22.72
C GLN A 198 -6.02 12.68 22.13
N PRO A 199 -5.09 12.17 22.94
CA PRO A 199 -3.83 11.69 22.43
C PRO A 199 -4.04 10.65 21.33
N GLN A 200 -3.34 10.82 20.23
CA GLN A 200 -3.29 9.91 19.11
C GLN A 200 -2.08 9.01 19.29
N ARG A 201 -2.30 7.71 19.40
CA ARG A 201 -1.22 6.73 19.55
C ARG A 201 -0.51 6.54 18.21
N VAL A 202 0.79 6.80 18.19
CA VAL A 202 1.68 6.59 17.04
C VAL A 202 2.77 5.61 17.43
N VAL A 203 3.03 4.63 16.57
CA VAL A 203 4.06 3.61 16.77
C VAL A 203 5.16 3.80 15.74
N VAL A 204 6.40 3.91 16.21
CA VAL A 204 7.59 3.89 15.36
C VAL A 204 8.24 2.51 15.48
N ARG A 205 8.40 1.81 14.35
CA ARG A 205 9.06 0.50 14.27
C ARG A 205 10.44 0.66 13.65
N LEU A 206 11.43 0.06 14.28
CA LEU A 206 12.81 -0.02 13.79
C LEU A 206 13.10 -1.44 13.33
N SER A 207 13.89 -1.60 12.26
CA SER A 207 14.42 -2.88 11.80
C SER A 207 15.90 -2.73 11.46
N ASN A 208 16.75 -3.49 12.15
CA ASN A 208 18.19 -3.52 11.87
C ASN A 208 18.46 -4.35 10.61
N ASN A 209 19.09 -3.75 9.61
CA ASN A 209 19.57 -4.44 8.42
C ASN A 209 21.10 -4.59 8.39
N SER A 210 21.81 -3.94 9.32
CA SER A 210 23.26 -4.05 9.47
C SER A 210 23.65 -5.44 9.96
N GLN A 211 24.84 -5.90 9.59
CA GLN A 211 25.46 -7.11 10.13
C GLN A 211 25.78 -6.97 11.63
N GLY A 212 26.02 -5.75 12.11
CA GLY A 212 26.41 -5.46 13.48
C GLY A 212 25.32 -4.83 14.34
N PRO A 213 25.65 -4.58 15.63
CA PRO A 213 24.73 -3.93 16.55
C PRO A 213 24.53 -2.45 16.20
N LEU A 214 23.31 -1.97 16.40
CA LEU A 214 22.93 -0.57 16.28
C LEU A 214 22.25 -0.11 17.57
N SER A 215 22.73 0.99 18.15
CA SER A 215 22.11 1.65 19.29
C SER A 215 21.94 3.14 19.05
N GLY A 216 20.92 3.74 19.66
CA GLY A 216 20.64 5.16 19.47
C GLY A 216 19.35 5.60 20.14
N ARG A 217 18.75 6.66 19.61
CA ARG A 217 17.48 7.21 20.07
C ARG A 217 16.53 7.41 18.90
N VAL A 218 15.25 7.12 19.12
CA VAL A 218 14.17 7.28 18.15
C VAL A 218 13.20 8.34 18.64
N ARG A 219 12.73 9.19 17.72
CA ARG A 219 11.79 10.27 18.02
C ARG A 219 10.88 10.56 16.85
N LEU A 220 9.84 11.32 17.13
CA LEU A 220 8.99 11.91 16.11
C LEU A 220 9.48 13.33 15.78
N ARG A 221 9.58 13.64 14.48
CA ARG A 221 9.71 15.01 13.98
C ARG A 221 8.32 15.63 13.90
N MET A 222 8.00 16.48 14.87
CA MET A 222 6.76 17.25 14.84
C MET A 222 6.77 18.24 13.68
N PRO A 223 5.60 18.57 13.11
CA PRO A 223 5.47 19.74 12.25
C PRO A 223 6.03 20.98 12.94
N PRO A 224 6.60 21.95 12.21
CA PRO A 224 6.92 23.25 12.79
C PRO A 224 5.67 23.80 13.48
N ASN A 225 5.83 24.41 14.66
CA ASN A 225 4.74 25.12 15.31
C ASN A 225 4.36 26.32 14.43
N ALA A 226 3.46 26.11 13.47
CA ALA A 226 2.73 27.19 12.83
C ALA A 226 1.92 27.89 13.93
N ALA A 227 1.78 29.22 13.85
CA ALA A 227 1.42 30.17 14.92
C ALA A 227 0.18 29.85 15.80
N ASN A 228 -0.52 28.76 15.51
CA ASN A 228 -1.83 28.38 16.01
C ASN A 228 -1.90 26.92 16.50
N TYR A 229 -0.91 26.06 16.20
CA TYR A 229 -0.92 24.66 16.63
C TYR A 229 0.22 24.36 17.59
N VAL A 230 -0.10 23.74 18.73
CA VAL A 230 0.90 23.28 19.69
C VAL A 230 0.95 21.76 19.67
N TRP A 231 2.05 21.22 19.14
CA TRP A 231 2.31 19.78 19.05
C TRP A 231 3.09 19.30 20.25
N GLN A 232 2.68 18.16 20.80
CA GLN A 232 3.38 17.49 21.89
C GLN A 232 3.37 15.98 21.65
N ALA A 233 4.49 15.32 21.90
CA ALA A 233 4.59 13.87 21.93
C ALA A 233 5.18 13.41 23.26
N GLN A 234 4.63 12.32 23.79
CA GLN A 234 5.13 11.66 24.99
C GLN A 234 5.41 10.17 24.71
N PRO A 235 6.62 9.65 25.00
CA PRO A 235 7.82 10.41 25.38
C PRO A 235 8.31 11.33 24.25
N ALA A 236 9.21 12.27 24.54
CA ALA A 236 9.82 13.09 23.49
C ALA A 236 10.68 12.24 22.53
N ASP A 237 11.33 11.21 23.08
CA ASP A 237 12.15 10.24 22.38
C ASP A 237 12.38 8.99 23.25
N ALA A 238 12.89 7.91 22.65
CA ALA A 238 13.14 6.64 23.33
C ALA A 238 14.50 6.03 22.91
N PRO A 239 15.27 5.42 23.82
CA PRO A 239 16.50 4.71 23.47
C PRO A 239 16.19 3.37 22.79
N PHE A 240 17.06 2.93 21.88
CA PHE A 240 17.03 1.60 21.29
C PHE A 240 18.42 0.97 21.25
N ALA A 241 18.47 -0.36 21.31
CA ALA A 241 19.65 -1.17 21.02
C ALA A 241 19.17 -2.45 20.33
N LEU A 242 19.66 -2.68 19.11
CA LEU A 242 19.39 -3.85 18.29
C LEU A 242 20.71 -4.56 18.07
N GLN A 243 20.85 -5.80 18.50
CA GLN A 243 22.11 -6.54 18.49
C GLN A 243 22.39 -7.21 17.16
N ASN A 244 21.34 -7.75 16.52
CA ASN A 244 21.51 -8.61 15.36
C ASN A 244 20.80 -8.06 14.12
N LYS A 245 21.29 -8.46 12.95
CA LYS A 245 20.59 -8.27 11.67
C LYS A 245 19.20 -8.91 11.74
N GLY A 246 18.19 -8.18 11.29
CA GLY A 246 16.79 -8.61 11.30
C GLY A 246 16.05 -8.36 12.62
N GLU A 247 16.75 -7.92 13.68
CA GLU A 247 16.12 -7.55 14.95
C GLU A 247 15.22 -6.31 14.78
N ARG A 248 14.10 -6.30 15.49
CA ARG A 248 13.07 -5.26 15.40
C ARG A 248 12.65 -4.77 16.78
N ALA A 249 12.36 -3.49 16.88
CA ALA A 249 11.78 -2.88 18.07
C ALA A 249 10.64 -1.92 17.68
N ALA A 250 9.69 -1.71 18.60
CA ALA A 250 8.57 -0.81 18.41
C ALA A 250 8.45 0.16 19.60
N PHE A 251 8.24 1.43 19.29
CA PHE A 251 8.20 2.52 20.26
C PHE A 251 6.89 3.26 20.11
N THR A 252 6.14 3.40 21.22
CA THR A 252 4.86 4.10 21.23
C THR A 252 5.07 5.55 21.66
N PHE A 253 4.41 6.46 20.95
CA PHE A 253 4.35 7.88 21.21
C PHE A 253 2.89 8.32 21.27
N ASP A 254 2.50 9.01 22.33
CA ASP A 254 1.20 9.67 22.44
C ASP A 254 1.32 11.09 21.90
N VAL A 255 0.76 11.33 20.71
CA VAL A 255 0.80 12.62 20.01
C VAL A 255 -0.47 13.39 20.32
N SER A 256 -0.34 14.61 20.81
CA SER A 256 -1.47 15.50 21.04
C SER A 256 -1.23 16.83 20.35
N VAL A 257 -2.29 17.36 19.76
CA VAL A 257 -2.29 18.67 19.13
C VAL A 257 -3.32 19.54 19.85
N ALA A 258 -2.88 20.71 20.32
CA ALA A 258 -3.79 21.77 20.70
C ALA A 258 -4.01 22.66 19.48
N ALA A 259 -5.21 22.57 18.90
CA ALA A 259 -5.67 23.48 17.85
C ALA A 259 -6.25 24.76 18.48
N PRO A 260 -6.22 25.92 17.79
CA PRO A 260 -6.86 27.12 18.30
C PRO A 260 -8.36 26.86 18.48
N ARG A 261 -8.92 27.34 19.58
CA ARG A 261 -10.36 27.56 19.63
C ARG A 261 -10.65 28.71 18.68
N ALA A 262 -11.54 28.51 17.71
CA ALA A 262 -12.03 29.60 16.89
C ALA A 262 -12.65 30.67 17.82
N GLU A 263 -12.02 31.84 17.92
CA GLU A 263 -12.67 33.03 18.43
C GLU A 263 -13.56 33.58 17.32
N GLY A 264 -14.86 33.70 17.59
CA GLY A 264 -15.85 34.29 16.67
C GLY A 264 -16.60 33.29 15.79
N ASN A 265 -17.91 33.51 15.67
CA ASN A 265 -18.80 32.78 14.77
C ASN A 265 -18.36 32.98 13.30
N GLY A 266 -17.98 31.92 12.60
CA GLY A 266 -17.94 32.00 11.13
C GLY A 266 -17.27 30.86 10.39
N ASN A 267 -15.98 30.62 10.62
CA ASN A 267 -15.20 29.70 9.78
C ASN A 267 -14.51 28.62 10.62
N ARG A 268 -15.27 27.55 10.91
CA ARG A 268 -14.72 26.31 11.45
C ARG A 268 -13.73 25.73 10.41
N LEU A 269 -12.69 25.03 10.85
CA LEU A 269 -11.79 24.24 9.98
C LEU A 269 -12.58 23.18 9.20
N ARG A 270 -13.23 23.59 8.10
CA ARG A 270 -13.96 22.72 7.18
C ARG A 270 -13.00 22.14 6.16
N VAL A 271 -12.12 22.96 5.62
CA VAL A 271 -10.88 22.49 4.98
C VAL A 271 -9.98 21.96 6.09
N ALA A 272 -9.42 20.76 5.89
CA ALA A 272 -8.47 20.21 6.86
C ALA A 272 -7.12 20.87 6.71
N ASP A 273 -6.56 21.32 7.83
CA ASP A 273 -5.14 21.56 7.90
C ASP A 273 -4.40 20.22 7.85
N SER A 274 -3.39 20.17 7.01
CA SER A 274 -2.63 18.95 6.71
C SER A 274 -1.19 19.15 7.16
N PHE A 275 -0.71 18.24 8.00
CA PHE A 275 0.64 18.26 8.54
C PHE A 275 1.36 16.96 8.27
N LEU A 276 2.69 17.01 8.20
CA LEU A 276 3.54 15.84 8.11
C LEU A 276 4.19 15.59 9.47
N LEU A 277 3.91 14.43 10.05
CA LEU A 277 4.56 13.93 11.24
C LEU A 277 5.63 12.93 10.80
N GLY A 278 6.90 13.30 10.95
CA GLY A 278 8.02 12.41 10.61
C GLY A 278 8.46 11.53 11.78
N ALA A 279 9.17 10.45 11.48
CA ALA A 279 9.91 9.66 12.44
C ALA A 279 11.40 9.61 12.05
N GLU A 280 12.27 9.59 13.05
CA GLU A 280 13.71 9.34 12.86
C GLU A 280 14.31 8.53 13.98
N ALA A 281 15.33 7.79 13.62
CA ALA A 281 16.30 7.21 14.54
C ALA A 281 17.66 7.85 14.29
N VAL A 282 18.33 8.23 15.37
CA VAL A 282 19.72 8.72 15.36
C VAL A 282 20.55 7.72 16.14
N THR A 283 21.52 7.10 15.48
CA THR A 283 22.44 6.15 16.11
C THR A 283 23.47 6.89 16.98
N ALA A 284 24.14 6.15 17.88
CA ALA A 284 25.13 6.70 18.81
C ALA A 284 26.32 7.38 18.11
N ASP A 285 26.64 6.95 16.89
CA ASP A 285 27.65 7.55 16.00
C ASP A 285 27.15 8.76 15.20
N GLY A 286 25.89 9.19 15.42
CA GLY A 286 25.30 10.38 14.81
C GLY A 286 24.64 10.16 13.43
N ARG A 287 24.64 8.94 12.88
CA ARG A 287 23.92 8.68 11.62
C ARG A 287 22.41 8.78 11.83
N LYS A 288 21.72 9.36 10.84
CA LYS A 288 20.27 9.58 10.88
C LYS A 288 19.57 8.66 9.89
N PHE A 289 18.46 8.08 10.33
CA PHE A 289 17.61 7.22 9.53
C PHE A 289 16.16 7.67 9.66
N ASP A 290 15.48 7.86 8.53
CA ASP A 290 14.13 8.41 8.46
C ASP A 290 13.32 7.80 7.31
N ARG A 291 13.71 6.61 6.85
CA ARG A 291 13.07 5.92 5.73
C ARG A 291 12.50 4.57 6.13
N THR A 292 11.30 4.30 5.65
CA THR A 292 10.65 3.01 5.71
C THR A 292 11.11 2.15 4.54
N GLN A 293 11.61 0.95 4.83
CA GLN A 293 11.82 -0.09 3.83
C GLN A 293 10.56 -0.96 3.70
N ARG A 294 9.95 -0.96 2.52
CA ARG A 294 8.91 -1.91 2.14
C ARG A 294 9.49 -3.00 1.24
N VAL A 295 9.34 -4.26 1.64
CA VAL A 295 9.81 -5.42 0.89
C VAL A 295 8.66 -5.95 0.02
N ILE A 296 8.95 -6.19 -1.25
CA ILE A 296 8.06 -6.83 -2.23
C ILE A 296 8.72 -8.15 -2.62
N ALA A 297 8.19 -9.26 -2.13
CA ALA A 297 8.77 -10.59 -2.30
C ALA A 297 7.66 -11.62 -2.56
N TYR A 298 7.17 -11.70 -3.80
CA TYR A 298 6.29 -12.79 -4.21
C TYR A 298 7.11 -14.00 -4.68
N PRO A 299 6.54 -15.22 -4.65
CA PRO A 299 7.27 -16.44 -5.03
C PRO A 299 7.85 -16.42 -6.46
N HIS A 300 7.24 -15.66 -7.38
CA HIS A 300 7.55 -15.64 -8.81
C HIS A 300 8.34 -14.40 -9.29
N ILE A 301 8.86 -13.57 -8.37
CA ILE A 301 9.66 -12.38 -8.73
C ILE A 301 10.92 -12.28 -7.87
N GLN A 302 11.86 -11.43 -8.29
CA GLN A 302 12.98 -10.99 -7.45
C GLN A 302 12.49 -10.18 -6.23
N THR A 303 13.25 -10.22 -5.14
CA THR A 303 12.94 -9.39 -3.97
C THR A 303 13.24 -7.93 -4.30
N HIS A 304 12.21 -7.10 -4.38
CA HIS A 304 12.38 -5.66 -4.58
C HIS A 304 12.12 -4.91 -3.27
N ARG A 305 12.85 -3.81 -3.09
CA ARG A 305 12.76 -2.97 -1.89
C ARG A 305 12.43 -1.54 -2.31
N LEU A 306 11.50 -0.94 -1.58
CA LEU A 306 11.05 0.43 -1.80
C LEU A 306 11.33 1.25 -0.55
N TYR A 307 11.81 2.47 -0.73
CA TYR A 307 12.09 3.37 0.37
C TYR A 307 11.22 4.62 0.30
N THR A 308 10.45 4.85 1.36
CA THR A 308 9.64 6.06 1.52
C THR A 308 10.05 6.80 2.78
N ALA A 309 9.82 8.11 2.84
CA ALA A 309 9.98 8.84 4.10
C ALA A 309 9.09 8.19 5.18
N ALA A 310 9.62 8.08 6.40
CA ALA A 310 8.92 7.57 7.56
C ALA A 310 7.98 8.67 8.10
N GLU A 311 6.89 8.90 7.38
CA GLU A 311 5.97 10.01 7.63
C GLU A 311 4.52 9.55 7.74
N ALA A 312 3.78 10.18 8.63
CA ALA A 312 2.34 10.09 8.73
C ALA A 312 1.71 11.44 8.39
N ILE A 313 0.62 11.41 7.64
CA ILE A 313 -0.20 12.59 7.39
C ILE A 313 -1.11 12.79 8.60
N VAL A 314 -1.12 14.00 9.15
CA VAL A 314 -2.07 14.39 10.19
C VAL A 314 -3.07 15.37 9.59
N LYS A 315 -4.35 15.03 9.63
CA LYS A 315 -5.45 15.90 9.18
C LYS A 315 -6.21 16.40 10.40
N VAL A 316 -6.35 17.72 10.52
CA VAL A 316 -7.09 18.36 11.60
C VAL A 316 -8.32 19.06 11.03
N PHE A 317 -9.53 18.65 11.43
CA PHE A 317 -10.79 19.24 10.98
C PHE A 317 -11.97 18.96 11.91
N ASP A 318 -13.08 19.68 11.73
CA ASP A 318 -14.33 19.42 12.45
C ASP A 318 -14.98 18.12 11.97
N LEU A 319 -15.12 17.16 12.88
CA LEU A 319 -15.69 15.85 12.63
C LEU A 319 -16.47 15.39 13.85
N LYS A 320 -17.72 15.01 13.62
CA LYS A 320 -18.60 14.40 14.60
C LYS A 320 -19.07 13.05 14.11
N VAL A 321 -19.33 12.14 15.05
CA VAL A 321 -19.99 10.87 14.79
C VAL A 321 -20.88 10.54 15.98
N ALA A 322 -22.08 10.01 15.74
CA ALA A 322 -22.92 9.52 16.83
C ALA A 322 -22.32 8.25 17.41
N THR A 323 -22.52 8.00 18.71
CA THR A 323 -22.11 6.74 19.32
C THR A 323 -23.00 5.60 18.80
N VAL A 324 -22.44 4.78 17.92
CA VAL A 324 -23.09 3.63 17.28
C VAL A 324 -22.16 2.42 17.32
N ARG A 325 -22.76 1.22 17.42
CA ARG A 325 -22.02 -0.04 17.29
C ARG A 325 -22.01 -0.44 15.81
N VAL A 326 -20.82 -0.57 15.24
CA VAL A 326 -20.65 -0.84 13.81
C VAL A 326 -20.15 -2.25 13.55
N GLY A 327 -20.94 -3.01 12.80
CA GLY A 327 -20.51 -4.26 12.16
C GLY A 327 -19.99 -3.99 10.76
N TYR A 328 -18.98 -4.72 10.31
CA TYR A 328 -18.37 -4.52 9.01
C TYR A 328 -18.14 -5.85 8.29
N VAL A 329 -18.78 -6.03 7.13
CA VAL A 329 -18.53 -7.16 6.24
C VAL A 329 -17.36 -6.80 5.32
N MET A 330 -16.18 -7.33 5.64
CA MET A 330 -14.94 -6.98 4.93
C MET A 330 -14.98 -7.35 3.45
N GLY A 331 -14.71 -6.36 2.60
CA GLY A 331 -14.54 -6.49 1.15
C GLY A 331 -13.05 -6.58 0.75
N SER A 332 -12.77 -6.70 -0.55
CA SER A 332 -11.40 -6.85 -1.05
C SER A 332 -10.63 -5.52 -1.03
N GLY A 333 -9.53 -5.46 -0.26
CA GLY A 333 -8.65 -4.29 -0.23
C GLY A 333 -9.28 -3.05 0.41
N ASP A 334 -10.21 -3.26 1.33
CA ASP A 334 -10.99 -2.21 1.98
C ASP A 334 -10.30 -1.68 3.24
N GLU A 335 -10.14 -0.36 3.34
CA GLU A 335 -9.55 0.33 4.49
C GLU A 335 -10.58 1.17 5.27
N ALA A 336 -11.86 1.16 4.89
CA ALA A 336 -12.88 1.92 5.61
C ALA A 336 -13.07 1.50 7.09
N PRO A 337 -12.85 0.23 7.53
CA PRO A 337 -12.86 -0.10 8.96
C PRO A 337 -11.86 0.74 9.77
N GLU A 338 -10.67 1.00 9.24
CA GLU A 338 -9.69 1.85 9.93
C GLU A 338 -10.15 3.30 9.98
N ALA A 339 -10.82 3.79 8.94
CA ALA A 339 -11.42 5.13 8.96
C ALA A 339 -12.50 5.26 10.03
N ILE A 340 -13.34 4.25 10.23
CA ILE A 340 -14.34 4.21 11.32
C ILE A 340 -13.64 4.28 12.69
N ARG A 341 -12.51 3.59 12.86
CA ARG A 341 -11.72 3.67 14.10
C ARG A 341 -11.09 5.04 14.30
N ARG A 342 -10.58 5.66 13.24
CA ARG A 342 -10.06 7.05 13.26
C ARG A 342 -11.14 8.09 13.60
N MET A 343 -12.42 7.79 13.36
CA MET A 343 -13.56 8.62 13.82
C MET A 343 -13.86 8.45 15.31
N GLY A 344 -13.23 7.51 16.01
CA GLY A 344 -13.46 7.21 17.42
C GLY A 344 -14.54 6.14 17.68
N LEU A 345 -14.96 5.39 16.66
CA LEU A 345 -15.88 4.25 16.81
C LEU A 345 -15.13 2.92 16.80
N GLN A 346 -15.78 1.86 17.27
CA GLN A 346 -15.31 0.50 17.04
C GLN A 346 -15.91 -0.06 15.75
N ALA A 347 -15.08 -0.70 14.92
CA ALA A 347 -15.51 -1.47 13.75
C ALA A 347 -15.27 -2.96 14.02
N THR A 348 -16.35 -3.71 14.25
CA THR A 348 -16.32 -5.17 14.45
C THR A 348 -16.40 -5.85 13.09
N LEU A 349 -15.36 -6.58 12.69
CA LEU A 349 -15.39 -7.36 11.46
C LEU A 349 -16.32 -8.56 11.65
N LEU A 350 -17.30 -8.72 10.74
CA LEU A 350 -18.25 -9.83 10.76
C LEU A 350 -17.71 -11.00 9.94
N ASP A 351 -17.62 -12.16 10.58
CA ASP A 351 -17.26 -13.42 9.94
C ASP A 351 -18.50 -14.18 9.42
N GLU A 352 -18.28 -15.40 8.92
CA GLU A 352 -19.34 -16.27 8.41
C GLU A 352 -20.35 -16.68 9.50
N ASN A 353 -19.90 -16.92 10.73
CA ASN A 353 -20.77 -17.33 11.84
C ASN A 353 -21.66 -16.17 12.30
N ASP A 354 -21.09 -14.96 12.38
CA ASP A 354 -21.85 -13.74 12.65
C ASP A 354 -22.98 -13.56 11.62
N LEU A 355 -22.65 -13.73 10.33
CA LEU A 355 -23.60 -13.54 9.24
C LEU A 355 -24.60 -14.67 9.06
N SER A 356 -24.28 -15.92 9.41
CA SER A 356 -25.17 -17.07 9.26
C SER A 356 -26.11 -17.29 10.46
N ILE A 357 -25.58 -17.16 11.69
CA ILE A 357 -26.33 -17.48 12.90
C ILE A 357 -26.28 -16.39 13.98
N GLY A 358 -25.36 -15.42 13.88
CA GLY A 358 -25.17 -14.37 14.88
C GLY A 358 -26.37 -13.43 15.06
N ASP A 359 -26.55 -12.89 16.26
CA ASP A 359 -27.57 -11.86 16.54
C ASP A 359 -27.10 -10.47 16.09
N LEU A 360 -27.53 -10.06 14.91
CA LEU A 360 -27.15 -8.79 14.29
C LEU A 360 -27.85 -7.57 14.94
N SER A 361 -29.15 -7.69 15.24
CA SER A 361 -29.97 -6.57 15.71
C SER A 361 -29.64 -6.13 17.12
N SER A 362 -29.26 -7.06 18.00
CA SER A 362 -28.89 -6.69 19.36
C SER A 362 -27.46 -6.16 19.45
N ARG A 363 -26.57 -6.55 18.53
CA ARG A 363 -25.14 -6.21 18.58
C ARG A 363 -24.78 -4.92 17.85
N PHE A 364 -25.51 -4.57 16.78
CA PHE A 364 -25.14 -3.46 15.90
C PHE A 364 -26.27 -2.45 15.74
N ASP A 365 -25.92 -1.17 15.65
CA ASP A 365 -26.83 -0.13 15.19
C ASP A 365 -26.72 0.04 13.67
N THR A 366 -25.49 -0.09 13.15
CA THR A 366 -25.15 0.05 11.73
C THR A 366 -24.28 -1.12 11.28
N ILE A 367 -24.58 -1.70 10.13
CA ILE A 367 -23.73 -2.67 9.44
C ILE A 367 -23.30 -2.07 8.10
N VAL A 368 -22.00 -2.12 7.82
CA VAL A 368 -21.42 -1.71 6.54
C VAL A 368 -21.01 -2.94 5.76
N VAL A 369 -21.39 -2.99 4.49
CA VAL A 369 -20.88 -3.98 3.53
C VAL A 369 -19.77 -3.33 2.73
N GLY A 370 -18.58 -3.92 2.81
CA GLY A 370 -17.36 -3.43 2.15
C GLY A 370 -17.34 -3.62 0.65
N VAL A 371 -16.32 -3.05 0.02
CA VAL A 371 -16.20 -3.01 -1.44
C VAL A 371 -16.11 -4.41 -2.07
N ARG A 372 -16.93 -4.68 -3.08
CA ARG A 372 -16.98 -5.98 -3.81
C ARG A 372 -17.25 -7.21 -2.94
N ALA A 373 -17.82 -7.03 -1.76
CA ALA A 373 -18.19 -8.15 -0.89
C ALA A 373 -19.09 -9.18 -1.61
N SER A 374 -19.93 -8.76 -2.57
CA SER A 374 -20.74 -9.70 -3.37
C SER A 374 -19.92 -10.73 -4.17
N GLN A 375 -18.66 -10.41 -4.48
CA GLN A 375 -17.75 -11.28 -5.24
C GLN A 375 -16.82 -12.09 -4.33
N THR A 376 -16.49 -11.56 -3.15
CA THR A 376 -15.46 -12.14 -2.28
C THR A 376 -15.99 -12.74 -0.99
N ARG A 377 -17.29 -12.56 -0.69
CA ARG A 377 -17.94 -13.04 0.53
C ARG A 377 -19.19 -13.87 0.18
N PRO A 378 -19.02 -15.17 -0.13
CA PRO A 378 -20.14 -16.08 -0.39
C PRO A 378 -21.13 -16.14 0.78
N ASP A 379 -20.62 -16.01 2.01
CA ASP A 379 -21.39 -15.95 3.25
C ASP A 379 -22.25 -14.69 3.36
N PHE A 380 -21.79 -13.54 2.86
CA PHE A 380 -22.62 -12.34 2.72
C PHE A 380 -23.76 -12.57 1.73
N VAL A 381 -23.46 -13.12 0.55
CA VAL A 381 -24.46 -13.40 -0.49
C VAL A 381 -25.52 -14.36 0.02
N ALA A 382 -25.12 -15.45 0.67
CA ALA A 382 -26.02 -16.47 1.21
C ALA A 382 -26.92 -15.92 2.33
N ASN A 383 -26.43 -14.98 3.14
CA ASN A 383 -27.12 -14.48 4.33
C ASN A 383 -27.69 -13.06 4.19
N ASN A 384 -27.72 -12.50 2.97
CA ASN A 384 -28.20 -11.14 2.73
C ASN A 384 -29.64 -10.91 3.24
N GLY A 385 -30.50 -11.94 3.22
CA GLY A 385 -31.85 -11.86 3.81
C GLY A 385 -31.85 -11.47 5.28
N ARG A 386 -30.90 -11.97 6.08
CA ARG A 386 -30.75 -11.64 7.52
C ARG A 386 -30.32 -10.19 7.72
N LEU A 387 -29.48 -9.67 6.81
CA LEU A 387 -29.10 -8.25 6.82
C LEU A 387 -30.28 -7.35 6.48
N LEU A 388 -31.12 -7.73 5.52
CA LEU A 388 -32.36 -7.00 5.23
C LEU A 388 -33.37 -7.05 6.39
N ASP A 389 -33.47 -8.17 7.10
CA ASP A 389 -34.28 -8.29 8.32
C ASP A 389 -33.74 -7.41 9.46
N PHE A 390 -32.42 -7.33 9.62
CA PHE A 390 -31.78 -6.38 10.52
C PHE A 390 -32.20 -4.95 10.23
N VAL A 391 -32.23 -4.54 8.94
CA VAL A 391 -32.73 -3.23 8.54
C VAL A 391 -34.22 -3.08 8.88
N ARG A 392 -35.07 -4.05 8.52
CA ARG A 392 -36.52 -3.98 8.81
C ARG A 392 -36.79 -3.75 10.30
N ARG A 393 -35.96 -4.33 11.18
CA ARG A 393 -36.08 -4.22 12.64
C ARG A 393 -35.62 -2.88 13.21
N GLY A 394 -34.87 -2.07 12.46
CA GLY A 394 -34.43 -0.73 12.89
C GLY A 394 -32.96 -0.40 12.62
N GLY A 395 -32.17 -1.38 12.16
CA GLY A 395 -30.75 -1.17 11.87
C GLY A 395 -30.51 -0.32 10.61
N ALA A 396 -29.29 0.21 10.48
CA ALA A 396 -28.82 0.80 9.22
C ALA A 396 -27.88 -0.16 8.47
N LEU A 397 -28.18 -0.47 7.21
CA LEU A 397 -27.29 -1.19 6.31
C LEU A 397 -26.76 -0.23 5.26
N ILE A 398 -25.44 -0.03 5.25
CA ILE A 398 -24.74 0.77 4.23
C ILE A 398 -24.00 -0.21 3.32
N VAL A 399 -24.47 -0.36 2.09
CA VAL A 399 -23.82 -1.19 1.09
C VAL A 399 -22.97 -0.28 0.21
N GLN A 400 -21.66 -0.39 0.38
CA GLN A 400 -20.72 0.32 -0.48
C GLN A 400 -20.61 -0.36 -1.84
N TYR A 401 -20.04 0.35 -2.80
CA TYR A 401 -19.51 -0.13 -4.08
C TYR A 401 -19.53 -1.66 -4.24
N GLN A 402 -20.43 -2.13 -5.11
CA GLN A 402 -20.45 -3.51 -5.58
C GLN A 402 -20.38 -3.54 -7.11
N ARG A 403 -19.93 -4.66 -7.66
CA ARG A 403 -20.00 -4.90 -9.10
C ARG A 403 -21.40 -5.37 -9.52
N PRO A 404 -21.70 -5.43 -10.84
CA PRO A 404 -23.06 -5.68 -11.32
C PRO A 404 -23.70 -6.96 -10.80
N ASP A 405 -22.87 -7.96 -10.44
CA ASP A 405 -23.32 -9.21 -9.82
C ASP A 405 -24.15 -9.01 -8.56
N TYR A 406 -23.98 -7.89 -7.83
CA TYR A 406 -24.82 -7.57 -6.67
C TYR A 406 -26.30 -7.39 -7.05
N ALA A 407 -26.56 -6.63 -8.12
CA ALA A 407 -27.91 -6.41 -8.62
C ALA A 407 -28.46 -7.65 -9.35
N GLU A 408 -27.63 -8.32 -10.15
CA GLU A 408 -28.00 -9.54 -10.91
C GLU A 408 -28.43 -10.70 -9.99
N ARG A 409 -27.82 -10.80 -8.80
CA ARG A 409 -28.18 -11.79 -7.77
C ARG A 409 -29.40 -11.39 -6.94
N GLY A 410 -30.01 -10.23 -7.19
CA GLY A 410 -31.18 -9.76 -6.44
C GLY A 410 -30.87 -9.41 -4.98
N LEU A 411 -29.64 -9.01 -4.67
CA LEU A 411 -29.23 -8.64 -3.31
C LEU A 411 -29.80 -7.29 -2.80
N PRO A 412 -30.03 -6.25 -3.64
CA PRO A 412 -30.74 -5.06 -3.19
C PRO A 412 -32.15 -5.39 -2.67
N PRO A 413 -32.69 -4.64 -1.68
CA PRO A 413 -34.01 -4.92 -1.10
C PRO A 413 -35.18 -4.71 -2.08
N LEU A 414 -34.98 -3.90 -3.12
CA LEU A 414 -35.93 -3.66 -4.20
C LEU A 414 -35.18 -3.69 -5.55
N PRO A 415 -35.87 -4.00 -6.67
CA PRO A 415 -35.24 -4.14 -7.98
C PRO A 415 -34.32 -2.96 -8.35
N ALA A 416 -33.15 -3.29 -8.86
CA ALA A 416 -32.19 -2.33 -9.39
C ALA A 416 -31.33 -2.99 -10.49
N LYS A 417 -30.72 -2.18 -11.36
CA LYS A 417 -29.72 -2.58 -12.34
C LYS A 417 -28.52 -1.64 -12.24
N MET A 418 -27.33 -2.18 -12.52
CA MET A 418 -26.05 -1.44 -12.50
C MET A 418 -25.37 -1.37 -13.87
N GLN A 419 -25.85 -2.13 -14.84
CA GLN A 419 -25.24 -2.26 -16.15
C GLN A 419 -26.31 -2.40 -17.23
N GLU A 420 -26.04 -1.75 -18.36
CA GLU A 420 -26.78 -1.91 -19.62
C GLU A 420 -25.80 -2.30 -20.74
N PRO A 421 -26.31 -2.80 -21.89
CA PRO A 421 -25.51 -3.04 -23.08
C PRO A 421 -24.90 -1.73 -23.58
N GLY A 422 -23.68 -1.40 -23.13
CA GLY A 422 -23.02 -0.13 -23.43
C GLY A 422 -22.05 0.34 -22.35
N GLY A 423 -22.15 -0.17 -21.12
CA GLY A 423 -21.17 0.10 -20.08
C GLY A 423 -21.72 0.16 -18.67
N ILE A 424 -20.87 0.65 -17.77
CA ILE A 424 -21.16 0.80 -16.33
C ILE A 424 -21.12 2.28 -16.02
N ALA A 425 -22.20 2.81 -15.46
CA ALA A 425 -22.28 4.21 -15.11
C ALA A 425 -21.36 4.53 -13.91
N ARG A 426 -20.57 5.60 -14.06
CA ARG A 426 -19.52 6.04 -13.14
C ARG A 426 -19.23 7.52 -13.36
N VAL A 427 -18.43 8.12 -12.49
CA VAL A 427 -17.93 9.50 -12.61
C VAL A 427 -16.44 9.46 -12.26
N THR A 428 -15.61 9.55 -13.29
CA THR A 428 -14.15 9.38 -13.19
C THR A 428 -13.42 10.67 -12.89
N ASP A 429 -13.99 11.83 -13.22
CA ASP A 429 -13.41 13.12 -12.86
C ASP A 429 -13.60 13.37 -11.35
N GLU A 430 -12.52 13.35 -10.58
CA GLU A 430 -12.54 13.61 -9.14
C GLU A 430 -13.02 15.03 -8.78
N SER A 431 -12.98 15.95 -9.73
CA SER A 431 -13.42 17.33 -9.58
C SER A 431 -14.87 17.56 -10.01
N ALA A 432 -15.52 16.56 -10.62
CA ALA A 432 -16.91 16.64 -11.09
C ALA A 432 -17.84 17.19 -9.99
N PRO A 433 -18.73 18.15 -10.31
CA PRO A 433 -19.67 18.70 -9.34
C PRO A 433 -20.57 17.61 -8.76
N VAL A 434 -20.88 17.73 -7.46
CA VAL A 434 -21.84 16.87 -6.78
C VAL A 434 -23.01 17.71 -6.30
N ARG A 435 -24.20 17.38 -6.80
CA ARG A 435 -25.45 18.04 -6.43
C ARG A 435 -26.20 17.21 -5.39
N VAL A 436 -26.49 17.85 -4.25
CA VAL A 436 -27.31 17.26 -3.19
C VAL A 436 -28.80 17.36 -3.58
N LEU A 437 -29.45 16.22 -3.76
CA LEU A 437 -30.85 16.15 -4.20
C LEU A 437 -31.84 16.24 -3.04
N GLN A 438 -31.42 15.87 -1.83
CA GLN A 438 -32.24 15.88 -0.62
C GLN A 438 -31.58 16.72 0.48
N PRO A 439 -31.55 18.05 0.36
CA PRO A 439 -30.71 18.92 1.19
C PRO A 439 -31.08 18.95 2.68
N THR A 440 -32.27 18.49 3.05
CA THR A 440 -32.73 18.35 4.45
C THR A 440 -32.51 16.96 5.04
N HIS A 441 -32.09 15.99 4.22
CA HIS A 441 -31.92 14.61 4.65
C HIS A 441 -30.83 14.50 5.74
N PRO A 442 -30.99 13.64 6.77
CA PRO A 442 -29.99 13.47 7.81
C PRO A 442 -28.59 13.10 7.32
N ALA A 443 -28.48 12.38 6.19
CA ALA A 443 -27.18 12.07 5.56
C ALA A 443 -26.31 13.33 5.30
N PHE A 444 -26.93 14.51 5.13
CA PHE A 444 -26.23 15.77 4.88
C PHE A 444 -26.27 16.75 6.05
N ASN A 445 -26.94 16.40 7.14
CA ASN A 445 -27.23 17.35 8.22
C ASN A 445 -27.00 16.80 9.63
N PHE A 446 -26.70 15.50 9.79
CA PHE A 446 -26.50 14.90 11.10
C PHE A 446 -25.45 13.78 11.12
N PRO A 447 -24.46 13.83 12.04
CA PRO A 447 -24.20 14.92 12.99
C PRO A 447 -23.43 16.10 12.37
N ASN A 448 -22.93 15.95 11.14
CA ASN A 448 -22.20 16.98 10.41
C ASN A 448 -23.10 17.64 9.36
N LYS A 449 -22.96 18.97 9.21
CA LYS A 449 -23.54 19.68 8.07
C LYS A 449 -22.61 19.53 6.86
N ILE A 450 -23.13 19.03 5.76
CA ILE A 450 -22.42 18.89 4.49
C ILE A 450 -22.70 20.12 3.61
N THR A 451 -21.67 20.67 2.99
CA THR A 451 -21.78 21.75 1.98
C THR A 451 -20.86 21.48 0.80
N ASN A 452 -20.82 22.40 -0.17
CA ASN A 452 -20.03 22.25 -1.39
C ASN A 452 -18.52 22.05 -1.14
N GLU A 453 -18.00 22.56 -0.02
CA GLU A 453 -16.60 22.37 0.40
C GLU A 453 -16.25 20.90 0.68
N ASP A 454 -17.23 20.09 1.11
CA ASP A 454 -17.02 18.68 1.43
C ASP A 454 -16.78 17.80 0.17
N TRP A 455 -16.95 18.37 -1.03
CA TRP A 455 -16.63 17.73 -2.30
C TRP A 455 -15.23 18.10 -2.83
N GLN A 456 -14.47 18.94 -2.13
CA GLN A 456 -13.12 19.32 -2.55
C GLN A 456 -12.07 18.29 -2.10
N GLY A 457 -10.96 18.20 -2.84
CA GLY A 457 -9.80 17.36 -2.50
C GLY A 457 -10.04 15.86 -2.62
N TRP A 458 -11.12 15.45 -3.29
CA TRP A 458 -11.32 14.05 -3.67
C TRP A 458 -10.22 13.61 -4.64
N VAL A 459 -9.82 12.35 -4.57
CA VAL A 459 -8.75 11.79 -5.38
C VAL A 459 -9.28 10.75 -6.35
N GLN A 460 -8.73 10.75 -7.56
CA GLN A 460 -8.91 9.76 -8.62
C GLN A 460 -10.29 9.65 -9.27
N GLU A 461 -11.39 9.58 -8.51
CA GLU A 461 -12.76 9.46 -9.05
C GLU A 461 -13.84 9.73 -7.98
N ARG A 462 -15.08 10.05 -8.40
CA ARG A 462 -16.21 10.26 -7.50
C ARG A 462 -16.90 8.94 -7.14
N ASN A 463 -17.43 8.24 -8.13
CA ASN A 463 -18.26 7.05 -7.93
C ASN A 463 -18.16 6.08 -9.11
N LEU A 464 -18.53 4.82 -8.85
CA LEU A 464 -18.37 3.72 -9.79
C LEU A 464 -19.47 2.67 -9.58
N TYR A 465 -20.03 2.10 -10.67
CA TYR A 465 -21.09 1.07 -10.58
C TYR A 465 -22.36 1.62 -9.93
N ASN A 466 -22.80 2.76 -10.45
CA ASN A 466 -24.03 3.40 -10.01
C ASN A 466 -25.23 2.52 -10.39
N PHE A 467 -26.32 2.62 -9.63
CA PHE A 467 -27.58 2.13 -10.18
C PHE A 467 -27.99 2.99 -11.38
N ILE A 468 -28.48 2.34 -12.43
CA ILE A 468 -28.92 3.01 -13.67
C ILE A 468 -30.44 3.00 -13.81
N THR A 469 -31.07 1.91 -13.35
CA THR A 469 -32.52 1.80 -13.20
C THR A 469 -32.80 1.12 -11.87
N PHE A 470 -33.82 1.58 -11.15
CA PHE A 470 -34.12 1.09 -9.82
C PHE A 470 -35.55 1.44 -9.42
N ASP A 471 -36.07 0.71 -8.45
CA ASP A 471 -37.44 0.89 -7.96
C ASP A 471 -37.71 2.34 -7.53
N PRO A 472 -38.84 2.95 -7.91
CA PRO A 472 -39.16 4.32 -7.56
C PRO A 472 -39.23 4.60 -6.05
N ALA A 473 -39.31 3.58 -5.19
CA ALA A 473 -39.28 3.76 -3.73
C ALA A 473 -37.90 4.18 -3.20
N TYR A 474 -36.82 3.94 -3.96
CA TYR A 474 -35.52 4.53 -3.62
C TYR A 474 -35.57 6.05 -3.74
N VAL A 475 -34.98 6.71 -2.75
CA VAL A 475 -34.75 8.15 -2.71
C VAL A 475 -33.32 8.40 -3.15
N THR A 476 -33.14 9.11 -4.25
CA THR A 476 -31.82 9.52 -4.73
C THR A 476 -31.29 10.66 -3.86
N LEU A 477 -30.06 10.52 -3.34
CA LEU A 477 -29.46 11.49 -2.42
C LEU A 477 -28.52 12.45 -3.12
N LEU A 478 -27.76 11.96 -4.10
CA LEU A 478 -26.72 12.71 -4.81
C LEU A 478 -26.87 12.56 -6.32
N GLU A 479 -26.40 13.57 -7.05
CA GLU A 479 -26.22 13.51 -8.49
C GLU A 479 -24.83 14.04 -8.88
N SER A 480 -24.16 13.37 -9.82
CA SER A 480 -22.86 13.78 -10.37
C SER A 480 -22.67 13.12 -11.73
N HIS A 481 -21.90 13.71 -12.63
CA HIS A 481 -21.59 13.18 -13.97
C HIS A 481 -20.27 13.76 -14.48
N ASP A 482 -19.58 13.03 -15.34
CA ASP A 482 -18.41 13.55 -16.06
C ASP A 482 -18.86 14.57 -17.13
N ALA A 483 -17.93 15.43 -17.56
CA ALA A 483 -18.24 16.46 -18.54
C ALA A 483 -18.83 15.86 -19.83
N ASN A 484 -19.98 16.38 -20.26
CA ASN A 484 -20.76 15.92 -21.42
C ASN A 484 -21.43 14.54 -21.27
N GLU A 485 -21.42 13.95 -20.08
CA GLU A 485 -22.20 12.73 -19.79
C GLU A 485 -23.59 13.05 -19.21
N PRO A 486 -24.57 12.14 -19.33
CA PRO A 486 -25.87 12.32 -18.69
C PRO A 486 -25.78 12.38 -17.17
N ALA A 487 -26.63 13.19 -16.55
CA ALA A 487 -26.73 13.28 -15.09
C ALA A 487 -26.97 11.91 -14.45
N ASN A 488 -26.16 11.54 -13.45
CA ASN A 488 -26.28 10.27 -12.76
C ASN A 488 -26.72 10.46 -11.31
N ASN A 489 -27.89 9.94 -10.96
CA ASN A 489 -28.48 10.05 -9.62
C ASN A 489 -28.57 8.72 -8.85
N GLY A 490 -27.99 7.64 -9.39
CA GLY A 490 -27.99 6.32 -8.77
C GLY A 490 -26.71 5.99 -7.99
N GLY A 491 -25.82 6.98 -7.82
CA GLY A 491 -24.57 6.81 -7.09
C GLY A 491 -24.72 6.77 -5.57
N GLU A 492 -25.77 7.39 -5.02
CA GLU A 492 -26.15 7.20 -3.62
C GLU A 492 -27.66 7.23 -3.48
N VAL A 493 -28.24 6.09 -3.11
CA VAL A 493 -29.69 5.92 -2.94
C VAL A 493 -30.02 5.43 -1.54
N TYR A 494 -31.15 5.90 -1.04
CA TYR A 494 -31.67 5.60 0.28
C TYR A 494 -33.03 4.95 0.20
N LEU A 495 -33.29 3.97 1.07
CA LEU A 495 -34.61 3.37 1.25
C LEU A 495 -34.91 3.25 2.74
N ARG A 496 -36.07 3.74 3.16
CA ARG A 496 -36.66 3.39 4.45
C ARG A 496 -37.26 1.99 4.34
N LEU A 497 -36.55 0.98 4.84
CA LEU A 497 -37.01 -0.41 4.84
C LEU A 497 -37.46 -0.80 6.25
N GLY A 498 -38.78 -0.98 6.43
CA GLY A 498 -39.37 -1.16 7.77
C GLY A 498 -39.06 0.03 8.68
N ARG A 499 -38.43 -0.23 9.84
CA ARG A 499 -38.02 0.79 10.81
C ARG A 499 -36.58 1.28 10.64
N GLY A 500 -35.81 0.69 9.73
CA GLY A 500 -34.39 0.97 9.58
C GLY A 500 -34.05 1.75 8.33
N HIS A 501 -32.77 1.74 7.99
CA HIS A 501 -32.18 2.54 6.92
C HIS A 501 -31.39 1.62 5.99
N TYR A 502 -31.72 1.63 4.71
CA TYR A 502 -30.87 1.02 3.69
C TYR A 502 -30.25 2.13 2.85
N VAL A 503 -28.94 2.09 2.67
CA VAL A 503 -28.19 2.98 1.78
C VAL A 503 -27.37 2.12 0.84
N TYR A 504 -27.52 2.33 -0.46
CA TYR A 504 -26.51 1.92 -1.43
C TYR A 504 -25.69 3.14 -1.83
N THR A 505 -24.37 3.05 -1.74
CA THR A 505 -23.47 4.16 -2.08
C THR A 505 -22.28 3.63 -2.87
N SER A 506 -22.17 4.08 -4.11
CA SER A 506 -21.13 3.70 -5.06
C SER A 506 -19.96 4.70 -5.08
N TYR A 507 -20.03 5.74 -4.24
CA TYR A 507 -18.95 6.70 -4.06
C TYR A 507 -17.68 6.00 -3.55
N ALA A 508 -16.52 6.50 -3.99
CA ALA A 508 -15.23 5.85 -3.83
C ALA A 508 -14.64 5.99 -2.40
N TRP A 509 -15.40 5.63 -1.36
CA TRP A 509 -15.00 5.72 0.05
C TRP A 509 -13.65 5.03 0.33
N PHE A 510 -13.42 3.88 -0.31
CA PHE A 510 -12.17 3.11 -0.23
C PHE A 510 -10.94 3.87 -0.75
N ARG A 511 -11.12 4.97 -1.49
CA ARG A 511 -10.03 5.90 -1.87
C ARG A 511 -10.00 7.14 -1.01
N GLN A 512 -11.18 7.73 -0.77
CA GLN A 512 -11.29 9.02 -0.09
C GLN A 512 -10.97 8.93 1.41
N LEU A 513 -11.37 7.84 2.08
CA LEU A 513 -11.13 7.65 3.50
C LEU A 513 -9.64 7.36 3.80
N PRO A 514 -8.91 6.54 3.01
CA PRO A 514 -7.45 6.40 3.16
C PRO A 514 -6.67 7.66 2.78
N ALA A 515 -7.17 8.46 1.84
CA ALA A 515 -6.57 9.75 1.49
C ALA A 515 -6.81 10.85 2.56
N GLY A 516 -7.68 10.60 3.55
CA GLY A 516 -7.95 11.58 4.61
C GLY A 516 -8.83 12.74 4.16
N VAL A 517 -9.71 12.54 3.16
CA VAL A 517 -10.56 13.61 2.61
C VAL A 517 -11.62 14.03 3.64
N PRO A 518 -11.62 15.29 4.12
CA PRO A 518 -12.45 15.69 5.27
C PRO A 518 -13.96 15.53 5.03
N GLY A 519 -14.43 15.92 3.84
CA GLY A 519 -15.83 15.79 3.48
C GLY A 519 -16.29 14.34 3.37
N ALA A 520 -15.41 13.43 2.93
CA ALA A 520 -15.70 12.01 2.91
C ALA A 520 -15.85 11.45 4.33
N TYR A 521 -14.99 11.86 5.27
CA TYR A 521 -15.13 11.48 6.69
C TYR A 521 -16.45 12.00 7.28
N ARG A 522 -16.81 13.27 7.04
CA ARG A 522 -18.07 13.85 7.55
C ARG A 522 -19.30 13.17 6.98
N LEU A 523 -19.34 12.93 5.67
CA LEU A 523 -20.48 12.29 5.02
C LEU A 523 -20.60 10.82 5.45
N PHE A 524 -19.50 10.07 5.48
CA PHE A 524 -19.53 8.68 5.95
C PHE A 524 -19.92 8.59 7.43
N ALA A 525 -19.45 9.50 8.29
CA ALA A 525 -19.88 9.59 9.67
C ALA A 525 -21.39 9.88 9.81
N ASN A 526 -21.97 10.69 8.92
CA ASN A 526 -23.41 10.92 8.86
C ASN A 526 -24.18 9.65 8.49
N LEU A 527 -23.71 8.91 7.47
CA LEU A 527 -24.31 7.63 7.08
C LEU A 527 -24.29 6.63 8.24
N LEU A 528 -23.15 6.49 8.92
CA LEU A 528 -23.01 5.62 10.10
C LEU A 528 -23.97 6.00 11.22
N SER A 529 -24.26 7.30 11.35
CA SER A 529 -25.08 7.88 12.42
C SER A 529 -26.58 7.89 12.12
N LEU A 530 -27.03 7.44 10.94
CA LEU A 530 -28.44 7.46 10.52
C LEU A 530 -29.42 6.87 11.56
N PRO A 531 -29.13 5.73 12.24
CA PRO A 531 -30.03 5.19 13.26
C PRO A 531 -30.31 6.12 14.44
N LYS A 532 -29.45 7.11 14.68
CA LYS A 532 -29.56 8.09 15.78
C LYS A 532 -30.13 9.44 15.32
N ALA A 533 -30.41 9.62 14.04
CA ALA A 533 -31.00 10.84 13.53
C ALA A 533 -32.50 10.96 13.88
N ASN A 534 -32.95 12.17 14.21
CA ASN A 534 -34.37 12.42 14.48
C ASN A 534 -35.24 12.11 13.24
N GLN A 535 -36.22 11.22 13.43
CA GLN A 535 -37.03 10.62 12.36
C GLN A 535 -37.98 11.61 11.66
N SER A 536 -38.20 12.80 12.22
CA SER A 536 -39.08 13.83 11.66
C SER A 536 -38.53 14.53 10.41
N ASN A 537 -37.23 14.40 10.13
CA ASN A 537 -36.55 15.06 8.99
C ASN A 537 -36.29 14.13 7.80
N VAL A 538 -36.72 12.87 7.86
CA VAL A 538 -36.61 11.94 6.71
C VAL A 538 -37.88 12.09 5.89
N PRO A 539 -37.83 12.62 4.65
CA PRO A 539 -39.02 12.82 3.84
C PRO A 539 -39.72 11.49 3.58
N ALA A 540 -40.88 11.28 4.22
CA ALA A 540 -41.83 10.28 3.78
C ALA A 540 -42.47 10.79 2.48
N LYS A 541 -42.35 10.05 1.37
CA LYS A 541 -43.09 10.37 0.14
C LYS A 541 -44.57 10.53 0.49
N ARG A 542 -45.14 11.71 0.18
CA ARG A 542 -46.59 11.96 0.30
C ARG A 542 -47.32 10.82 -0.42
N ARG A 543 -48.09 10.02 0.32
CA ARG A 543 -49.05 9.06 -0.24
C ARG A 543 -50.06 9.85 -1.05
N TRP A 544 -49.99 9.77 -2.38
CA TRP A 544 -51.08 10.21 -3.24
C TRP A 544 -52.28 9.30 -2.97
N ARG A 545 -53.27 9.83 -2.25
CA ARG A 545 -54.58 9.19 -2.12
C ARG A 545 -55.27 9.29 -3.47
N PHE A 546 -55.40 8.17 -4.18
CA PHE A 546 -56.35 8.07 -5.28
C PHE A 546 -57.76 8.33 -4.70
N ARG A 547 -58.35 9.48 -5.04
CA ARG A 547 -59.81 9.64 -4.95
C ARG A 547 -60.41 8.70 -5.99
N ARG A 548 -61.14 7.67 -5.54
CA ARG A 548 -62.14 6.99 -6.37
C ARG A 548 -63.15 8.05 -6.79
N VAL A 549 -63.24 8.30 -8.10
CA VAL A 549 -64.42 8.92 -8.69
C VAL A 549 -65.39 7.77 -8.97
N LEU A 550 -66.63 7.97 -8.52
CA LEU A 550 -67.78 7.07 -8.68
C LEU A 550 -68.11 6.84 -10.16
#